data_AF-A0A2T5PMU0-F1
#
_entry.id   AF-A0A2T5PMU0-F1
#
_cell.length_a   1.000
_cell.length_b   1.000
_cell.length_c   1.000
_cell.angle_alpha   90.00
_cell.angle_beta   90.00
_cell.angle_gamma   90.00
#
_symmetry.space_group_name_H-M   'P 1'
#
loop_
_entity.id
_entity.type
_entity.pdbx_description
1 polymer ?
#
loop_
_entity_poly.entity_id
_entity_poly.type
_entity_poly.pdbx_seq_one_letter_code
_entity_poly.pdbx_strand_id
1 'polypeptide(L)'
;MPIAVIFDGVGTLLRIQGGQHPYPRLLKLGKARGCSPRTDDIDFLRHQPLTLSGSTRFLGMRAASDELAVLEQVLADEVECIEPYPGERNALCLLPNRRIRV
;
A
#
# COMPACT_ATOMS: atom_id res chain seq x y z
N MET A 1 20.70 -0.78 26.42
CA MET A 1 19.34 -1.16 25.96
C MET A 1 18.71 0.03 25.25
N PRO A 2 17.89 -0.18 24.20
CA PRO A 2 17.29 0.92 23.44
C PRO A 2 16.26 1.68 24.29
N ILE A 3 16.19 3.00 24.10
CA ILE A 3 15.27 3.90 24.81
C ILE A 3 14.04 4.30 23.97
N ALA A 4 14.05 3.97 22.68
CA ALA A 4 12.95 4.21 21.75
C ALA A 4 13.00 3.18 20.60
N VAL A 5 11.85 2.92 19.98
CA VAL A 5 11.69 2.08 18.78
C VAL A 5 10.77 2.80 17.81
N ILE A 6 11.15 2.88 16.53
CA ILE A 6 10.29 3.40 15.46
C ILE A 6 9.79 2.21 14.66
N PHE A 7 8.48 2.13 14.46
CA PHE A 7 7.87 1.12 13.61
C PHE A 7 7.43 1.75 12.29
N ASP A 8 7.59 0.99 11.21
CA ASP A 8 6.80 1.24 10.01
C ASP A 8 5.33 0.84 10.26
N GLY A 9 4.41 1.33 9.44
CA GLY A 9 2.98 1.09 9.58
C GLY A 9 2.55 -0.27 9.03
N VAL A 10 2.15 -0.29 7.76
CA VAL A 10 1.70 -1.51 7.07
C VAL A 10 2.90 -2.42 6.76
N GLY A 11 2.75 -3.72 7.02
CA GLY A 11 3.82 -4.72 6.93
C GLY A 11 4.66 -4.86 8.21
N THR A 12 4.44 -4.02 9.22
CA THR A 12 5.15 -4.09 10.51
C THR A 12 4.22 -4.05 11.73
N LEU A 13 3.18 -3.22 11.74
CA LEU A 13 2.16 -3.16 12.80
C LEU A 13 0.75 -3.46 12.30
N LEU A 14 0.59 -3.45 10.98
CA LEU A 14 -0.69 -3.60 10.30
C LEU A 14 -0.47 -4.54 9.11
N ARG A 15 -1.47 -5.35 8.79
CA ARG A 15 -1.50 -6.23 7.62
C ARG A 15 -2.75 -5.95 6.79
N ILE A 16 -2.60 -6.01 5.48
CA ILE A 16 -3.72 -6.02 4.52
C ILE A 16 -4.15 -7.48 4.34
N GLN A 17 -5.41 -7.82 4.62
CA GLN A 17 -5.92 -9.17 4.31
C GLN A 17 -6.10 -9.37 2.81
N GLY A 18 -5.70 -10.55 2.30
CA GLY A 18 -6.09 -10.99 0.96
C GLY A 18 -5.59 -10.11 -0.20
N GLY A 19 -4.45 -9.42 0.01
CA GLY A 19 -3.85 -8.44 -0.90
C GLY A 19 -4.09 -8.71 -2.39
N GLN A 20 -4.96 -7.90 -2.97
CA GLN A 20 -5.29 -7.85 -4.39
C GLN A 20 -4.30 -6.98 -5.19
N HIS A 21 -3.43 -6.22 -4.53
CA HIS A 21 -2.33 -5.47 -5.11
C HIS A 21 -2.74 -4.56 -6.30
N PRO A 22 -3.60 -3.54 -6.06
CA PRO A 22 -4.21 -2.72 -7.10
C PRO A 22 -3.18 -1.94 -7.93
N TYR A 23 -2.11 -1.40 -7.32
CA TYR A 23 -1.04 -0.70 -8.06
C TYR A 23 -0.25 -1.63 -9.00
N PRO A 24 0.25 -2.81 -8.56
CA PRO A 24 0.79 -3.80 -9.48
C PRO A 24 -0.17 -4.23 -10.60
N ARG A 25 -1.47 -4.35 -10.33
CA ARG A 25 -2.49 -4.66 -11.36
C ARG A 25 -2.64 -3.50 -12.36
N LEU A 26 -2.61 -2.27 -11.90
CA LEU A 26 -2.62 -1.08 -12.75
C LEU A 26 -1.44 -1.07 -13.73
N LEU A 27 -0.24 -1.41 -13.27
CA LEU A 27 0.95 -1.46 -14.12
C LEU A 27 0.89 -2.58 -15.16
N LYS A 28 0.33 -3.75 -14.78
CA LYS A 28 0.05 -4.83 -15.73
C LYS A 28 -0.96 -4.38 -16.80
N LEU A 29 -2.01 -3.66 -16.39
CA LEU A 29 -2.98 -3.08 -17.32
C LEU A 29 -2.32 -2.07 -18.27
N GLY A 30 -1.44 -1.21 -17.76
CA GLY A 30 -0.64 -0.29 -18.57
C GLY A 30 0.22 -1.03 -19.58
N LYS A 31 0.94 -2.06 -19.14
CA LYS A 31 1.78 -2.89 -20.01
C LYS A 31 0.98 -3.56 -21.14
N ALA A 32 -0.20 -4.09 -20.82
CA ALA A 32 -1.09 -4.70 -21.82
C ALA A 32 -1.60 -3.68 -22.87
N ARG A 33 -1.64 -2.38 -22.53
CA ARG A 33 -2.08 -1.29 -23.40
C ARG A 33 -0.93 -0.56 -24.10
N GLY A 34 0.27 -1.13 -24.07
CA GLY A 34 1.45 -0.57 -24.74
C GLY A 34 2.19 0.52 -23.96
N CYS A 35 1.81 0.75 -22.69
CA CYS A 35 2.64 1.57 -21.80
C CYS A 35 3.85 0.73 -21.35
N SER A 36 5.01 1.36 -21.18
CA SER A 36 6.21 0.70 -20.66
C SER A 36 6.56 1.28 -19.30
N PRO A 37 5.80 0.92 -18.24
CA PRO A 37 6.15 1.35 -16.89
C PRO A 37 7.54 0.84 -16.51
N ARG A 38 8.36 1.73 -15.94
CA ARG A 38 9.70 1.45 -15.44
C ARG A 38 9.61 0.83 -14.05
N THR A 39 10.66 0.13 -13.65
CA THR A 39 10.80 -0.39 -12.28
C THR A 39 10.66 0.72 -11.25
N ASP A 40 11.27 1.88 -11.53
CA ASP A 40 11.23 3.06 -10.67
C ASP A 40 9.82 3.65 -10.51
N ASP A 41 8.90 3.38 -11.45
CA ASP A 41 7.52 3.89 -11.35
C ASP A 41 6.77 3.24 -10.19
N ILE A 42 7.03 1.97 -9.87
CA ILE A 42 6.44 1.31 -8.69
C ILE A 42 6.87 2.02 -7.42
N ASP A 43 8.17 2.28 -7.30
CA ASP A 43 8.71 2.91 -6.10
C ASP A 43 8.22 4.35 -6.01
N PHE A 44 8.14 5.08 -7.12
CA PHE A 44 7.54 6.41 -7.13
C PHE A 44 6.08 6.39 -6.66
N LEU A 45 5.25 5.52 -7.21
CA LEU A 45 3.84 5.40 -6.84
C LEU A 45 3.66 5.06 -5.36
N ARG A 46 4.56 4.27 -4.77
CA ARG A 46 4.52 3.92 -3.34
C ARG A 46 4.71 5.14 -2.42
N HIS A 47 5.47 6.14 -2.85
CA HIS A 47 5.81 7.31 -2.03
C HIS A 47 4.92 8.53 -2.30
N GLN A 48 3.99 8.44 -3.23
CA GLN A 48 3.13 9.56 -3.62
C GLN A 48 1.69 9.30 -3.18
N PRO A 49 0.99 10.31 -2.63
CA PRO A 49 -0.42 10.21 -2.25
C PRO A 49 -1.31 10.35 -3.50
N LEU A 50 -1.11 9.48 -4.49
CA LEU A 50 -1.90 9.46 -5.72
C LEU A 50 -3.00 8.42 -5.62
N THR A 51 -4.16 8.70 -6.20
CA THR A 51 -5.15 7.67 -6.49
C THR A 51 -4.68 6.82 -7.68
N LEU A 52 -5.31 5.67 -7.95
CA LEU A 52 -4.98 4.90 -9.16
C LEU A 52 -5.28 5.72 -10.42
N SER A 53 -6.32 6.53 -10.37
CA SER A 53 -6.64 7.51 -11.42
C SER A 53 -5.52 8.53 -11.60
N GLY A 54 -5.01 9.13 -10.52
CA GLY A 54 -3.84 10.01 -10.58
C GLY A 54 -2.59 9.30 -11.13
N SER A 55 -2.43 8.03 -10.78
CA SER A 55 -1.33 7.18 -11.23
C SER A 55 -1.37 6.92 -12.74
N THR A 56 -2.56 6.72 -13.33
CA THR A 56 -2.68 6.56 -14.80
C THR A 56 -2.17 7.77 -15.56
N ARG A 57 -2.44 8.98 -15.06
CA ARG A 57 -1.94 10.23 -15.65
C ARG A 57 -0.42 10.31 -15.60
N PHE A 58 0.16 9.92 -14.46
CA PHE A 58 1.62 9.88 -14.30
C PHE A 58 2.28 8.87 -15.26
N LEU A 59 1.66 7.69 -15.42
CA LEU A 59 2.14 6.62 -16.28
C LEU A 59 1.88 6.83 -17.78
N GLY A 60 1.25 7.96 -18.16
CA GLY A 60 0.86 8.23 -19.55
C GLY A 60 -0.19 7.25 -20.10
N MET A 61 -0.97 6.61 -19.22
CA MET A 61 -1.98 5.63 -19.57
C MET A 61 -3.30 6.29 -19.96
N ARG A 62 -3.91 5.84 -21.06
CA ARG A 62 -5.35 6.00 -21.30
C ARG A 62 -6.08 4.75 -20.79
N ALA A 63 -6.42 4.71 -19.50
CA ALA A 63 -7.23 3.64 -18.93
C ALA A 63 -8.71 3.81 -19.36
N ALA A 64 -9.42 2.71 -19.59
CA ALA A 64 -10.88 2.75 -19.76
C ALA A 64 -11.49 2.99 -18.38
N SER A 65 -12.49 3.87 -18.29
CA SER A 65 -13.06 4.34 -17.02
C SER A 65 -13.52 3.18 -16.12
N ASP A 66 -14.07 2.12 -16.71
CA ASP A 66 -14.70 1.03 -15.96
C ASP A 66 -13.68 0.13 -15.26
N GLU A 67 -12.59 -0.26 -15.94
CA GLU A 67 -11.54 -1.09 -15.33
C GLU A 67 -10.77 -0.33 -14.24
N LEU A 68 -10.60 0.98 -14.43
CA LEU A 68 -9.98 1.84 -13.43
C LEU A 68 -10.88 1.99 -12.20
N ALA A 69 -12.18 2.17 -12.39
CA ALA A 69 -13.16 2.22 -11.30
C ALA A 69 -13.19 0.90 -10.50
N VAL A 70 -13.09 -0.25 -11.18
CA VAL A 70 -12.96 -1.55 -10.50
C VAL A 70 -11.69 -1.61 -9.65
N LEU A 71 -10.55 -1.15 -10.17
CA LEU A 71 -9.30 -1.15 -9.40
C LEU A 71 -9.35 -0.18 -8.21
N GLU A 72 -10.02 0.98 -8.34
CA GLU A 72 -10.23 1.91 -7.22
C GLU A 72 -11.11 1.28 -6.14
N GLN A 73 -12.16 0.55 -6.52
CA GLN A 73 -12.97 -0.18 -5.54
C GLN A 73 -12.15 -1.27 -4.84
N VAL A 74 -11.34 -2.03 -5.58
CA VAL A 74 -10.44 -3.03 -5.00
C VAL A 74 -9.46 -2.39 -4.01
N LEU A 75 -8.94 -1.19 -4.31
CA LEU A 75 -8.09 -0.45 -3.37
C LEU A 75 -8.85 -0.02 -2.12
N ALA A 76 -10.08 0.46 -2.26
CA ALA A 76 -10.92 0.80 -1.10
C ALA A 76 -11.16 -0.42 -0.21
N ASP A 77 -11.53 -1.56 -0.80
CA ASP A 77 -11.76 -2.81 -0.09
C ASP A 77 -10.49 -3.31 0.62
N GLU A 78 -9.30 -3.16 0.02
CA GLU A 78 -8.03 -3.49 0.67
C GLU A 78 -7.77 -2.62 1.90
N VAL A 79 -8.05 -1.32 1.80
CA VAL A 79 -7.85 -0.37 2.91
C VAL A 79 -8.80 -0.67 4.06
N GLU A 80 -10.05 -1.04 3.78
CA GLU A 80 -11.01 -1.47 4.80
C GLU A 80 -10.59 -2.79 5.47
N CYS A 81 -9.85 -3.64 4.77
CA CYS A 81 -9.32 -4.90 5.27
C CYS A 81 -8.00 -4.77 6.06
N ILE A 82 -7.53 -3.55 6.36
CA ILE A 82 -6.33 -3.34 7.16
C ILE A 82 -6.61 -3.65 8.63
N GLU A 83 -5.81 -4.55 9.20
CA GLU A 83 -5.90 -4.93 10.61
C GLU A 83 -4.52 -5.12 11.26
N PRO A 84 -4.37 -5.01 12.59
CA PRO A 84 -3.12 -5.33 13.26
C PRO A 84 -2.72 -6.80 13.09
N TYR A 85 -1.43 -7.15 13.10
CA TYR A 85 -1.10 -8.58 13.16
C TYR A 85 -1.52 -9.16 14.53
N PRO A 86 -1.92 -10.44 14.55
CA PRO A 86 -2.21 -11.14 15.80
C PRO A 86 -0.98 -11.10 16.73
N GLY A 87 -1.15 -10.56 17.94
CA GLY A 87 -0.10 -10.50 18.96
C GLY A 87 0.70 -9.19 19.01
N GLU A 88 0.63 -8.31 18.01
CA GLU A 88 1.36 -7.03 18.03
C GLU A 88 0.83 -6.07 19.10
N ARG A 89 -0.48 -6.08 19.36
CA ARG A 89 -1.04 -5.32 20.50
C ARG A 89 -0.38 -5.71 21.82
N ASN A 90 -0.09 -6.99 22.03
CA ASN A 90 0.59 -7.45 23.25
C ASN A 90 2.06 -6.99 23.26
N ALA A 91 2.76 -7.05 22.13
CA ALA A 91 4.13 -6.58 22.02
C ALA A 91 4.26 -5.07 22.30
N LEU A 92 3.38 -4.25 21.71
CA LEU A 92 3.34 -2.80 21.93
C LEU A 92 3.06 -2.44 23.40
N CYS A 93 2.16 -3.17 24.06
CA CYS A 93 1.87 -2.97 25.49
C CYS A 93 3.06 -3.29 26.42
N LEU A 94 4.04 -4.09 25.98
CA LEU A 94 5.22 -4.44 26.79
C LEU A 94 6.33 -3.39 26.76
N LEU A 95 6.34 -2.50 25.76
CA LEU A 95 7.41 -1.51 25.57
C LEU A 95 7.39 -0.41 26.65
N PRO A 96 6.24 0.21 26.99
CA PRO A 96 6.16 1.20 28.07
C PRO A 96 6.54 0.62 29.44
N ASN A 97 6.18 -0.64 29.72
CA ASN A 97 6.55 -1.33 30.96
C ASN A 97 8.08 -1.49 31.11
N ARG A 98 8.82 -1.41 30.01
CA ARG A 98 10.29 -1.41 29.98
C ARG A 98 10.90 -0.01 29.86
N ARG A 99 10.10 1.04 30.00
CA ARG A 99 10.47 2.46 29.78
C ARG A 99 11.03 2.72 28.37
N ILE A 100 10.59 1.94 27.38
CA ILE A 100 10.93 2.11 25.98
C ILE A 100 9.79 2.91 25.33
N ARG A 101 10.14 4.02 24.67
CA ARG A 101 9.17 4.84 23.91
C ARG A 101 8.92 4.21 22.54
N VAL A 102 7.70 4.38 22.04
CA VAL A 102 7.29 4.04 20.67
C VAL A 102 6.92 5.33 19.97
#